data_AF-A0A932YMW8-F1
#
_entry.id   AF-A0A932YMW8-F1
#
_cell.length_a   1.000
_cell.length_b   1.000
_cell.length_c   1.000
_cell.angle_alpha   90.00
_cell.angle_beta   90.00
_cell.angle_gamma   90.00
#
_symmetry.space_group_name_H-M   'P 1'
#
loop_
_entity.id
_entity.type
_entity.pdbx_description
1 polymer ?
#
loop_
_entity_poly.entity_id
_entity_poly.type
_entity_poly.pdbx_seq_one_letter_code
_entity_poly.pdbx_strand_id
1 'polypeptide(L)'
;MTQRIGLCIAIAWLVFTVIAFAYNRSGYAGIVLIIGLIVFVSCGWALARIGLRRAVSFISPVSVRLTLFSAVGCAWLLMISMAAAMLTMSDGISAVSLVSYGAIVQNTSLMFIVYAAIIMSYGAFGNFVQRRLQIELRSGFEGYIRTLIIGFCVSVIFFYGAALIGVLNWISFIVYLLAAALVGWKDARHLWRSRHGTLISFSFSDTDAALRSCFVATMGIVLVLSCIAQFGFHPLGSDDLRTYYLVPKTFVEQRHIVQFPHDLLNNGPVAFAYGYAPYLLFGDRYLTIINILAFILMLGAVYAIAQRWFGSRVGIAAIFFVSTVPLMYELLYTVKADLWMATILLGAVLLLFDERADYRQAFLAGVLMGLAFAVKYNALFFIIAAFMGVVLWHWYRNRSARHSLVYGMLLVGALVIGYAPWGLRMVWLTGNPIYPFLTGGSILQHQTPLDPAAEREFEMFNNAFLNYHESLNGAQPASINVWHLVTSAPSYGGNRLGPLFFGMIGFLALAFRRLQRSEKERLLLFAGISVFAGMIWFYVSVSQ
;
A
#
# COMPACT_ATOMS: atom_id res chain seq x y z
N MET A 1 -11.37 10.47 -37.16
CA MET A 1 -12.52 10.68 -36.26
C MET A 1 -12.09 10.93 -34.82
N THR A 2 -11.17 10.14 -34.25
CA THR A 2 -10.51 10.35 -32.94
C THR A 2 -9.84 11.72 -32.77
N GLN A 3 -9.17 12.25 -33.79
CA GLN A 3 -8.61 13.62 -33.76
C GLN A 3 -9.69 14.71 -33.71
N ARG A 4 -10.84 14.51 -34.36
CA ARG A 4 -11.97 15.46 -34.31
C ARG A 4 -12.69 15.40 -32.96
N ILE A 5 -12.72 14.23 -32.31
CA ILE A 5 -13.29 14.06 -30.95
C ILE A 5 -12.38 14.71 -29.90
N GLY A 6 -11.05 14.55 -30.00
CA GLY A 6 -10.11 15.27 -29.14
C GLY A 6 -10.22 16.79 -29.28
N LEU A 7 -10.44 17.28 -30.51
CA LEU A 7 -10.68 18.69 -30.78
C LEU A 7 -12.02 19.18 -30.20
N CYS A 8 -13.09 18.38 -30.28
CA CYS A 8 -14.38 18.73 -29.65
C CYS A 8 -14.31 18.74 -28.12
N ILE A 9 -13.53 17.84 -27.50
CA ILE A 9 -13.28 17.87 -26.05
C ILE A 9 -12.50 19.13 -25.69
N ALA A 10 -11.43 19.45 -26.43
CA ALA A 10 -10.65 20.66 -26.21
C ALA A 10 -11.49 21.94 -26.37
N ILE A 11 -12.37 22.00 -27.38
CA ILE A 11 -13.26 23.16 -27.62
C ILE A 11 -14.36 23.25 -26.55
N ALA A 12 -15.00 22.14 -26.19
CA ALA A 12 -16.01 22.14 -25.13
C ALA A 12 -15.42 22.56 -23.78
N TRP A 13 -14.18 22.15 -23.49
CA TRP A 13 -13.46 22.54 -22.28
C TRP A 13 -12.97 24.00 -22.35
N LEU A 14 -12.53 24.48 -23.51
CA LEU A 14 -12.17 25.89 -23.73
C LEU A 14 -13.40 26.80 -23.51
N VAL A 15 -14.56 26.43 -24.06
CA VAL A 15 -15.82 27.14 -23.87
C VAL A 15 -16.26 27.11 -22.40
N PHE A 16 -16.10 25.98 -21.70
CA PHE A 16 -16.40 25.90 -20.26
C PHE A 16 -15.44 26.73 -19.40
N THR A 17 -14.16 26.80 -19.77
CA THR A 17 -13.15 27.63 -19.10
C THR A 17 -13.47 29.11 -19.28
N VAL A 18 -13.94 29.50 -20.47
CA VAL A 18 -14.41 30.87 -20.77
C VAL A 18 -15.72 31.19 -20.03
N ILE A 19 -16.64 30.25 -19.87
CA ILE A 19 -17.88 30.43 -19.08
C ILE A 19 -17.57 30.52 -17.58
N ALA A 20 -16.66 29.69 -17.06
CA ALA A 20 -16.15 29.78 -15.69
C ALA A 20 -15.41 31.10 -15.43
N PHE A 21 -14.67 31.59 -16.42
CA PHE A 21 -14.02 32.91 -16.43
C PHE A 21 -15.03 34.06 -16.37
N ALA A 22 -16.16 33.96 -17.09
CA ALA A 22 -17.22 34.98 -17.05
C ALA A 22 -18.03 34.98 -15.73
N TYR A 23 -18.17 33.83 -15.05
CA TYR A 23 -19.03 33.68 -13.87
C TYR A 23 -18.31 33.83 -12.51
N ASN A 24 -16.97 33.91 -12.47
CA ASN A 24 -16.23 33.99 -11.20
C ASN A 24 -16.21 35.38 -10.54
N ARG A 25 -16.88 36.38 -11.11
CA ARG A 25 -17.11 37.68 -10.44
C ARG A 25 -18.14 37.60 -9.29
N SER A 26 -18.84 36.48 -9.09
CA SER A 26 -19.99 36.37 -8.17
C SER A 26 -19.87 35.33 -7.05
N GLY A 27 -18.70 34.70 -6.81
CA GLY A 27 -18.46 33.87 -5.62
C GLY A 27 -18.93 32.41 -5.67
N TYR A 28 -19.29 31.87 -6.84
CA TYR A 28 -19.83 30.52 -7.01
C TYR A 28 -18.82 29.47 -7.55
N ALA A 29 -17.51 29.66 -7.35
CA ALA A 29 -16.46 28.80 -7.90
C ALA A 29 -16.65 27.30 -7.58
N GLY A 30 -17.15 26.96 -6.37
CA GLY A 30 -17.42 25.57 -5.99
C GLY A 30 -18.53 24.91 -6.80
N ILE A 31 -19.57 25.65 -7.19
CA ILE A 31 -20.69 25.12 -7.99
C ILE A 31 -20.23 24.88 -9.44
N VAL A 32 -19.40 25.76 -9.99
CA VAL A 32 -18.83 25.61 -11.34
C VAL A 32 -17.89 24.40 -11.41
N LEU A 33 -17.11 24.14 -10.36
CA LEU A 33 -16.25 22.95 -10.25
C LEU A 33 -17.05 21.65 -10.16
N ILE A 34 -18.14 21.66 -9.38
CA ILE A 34 -19.07 20.52 -9.28
C ILE A 34 -19.78 20.26 -10.61
N ILE A 35 -20.26 21.31 -11.29
CA ILE A 35 -20.90 21.19 -12.61
C ILE A 35 -19.88 20.72 -13.66
N GLY A 36 -18.65 21.24 -13.64
CA GLY A 36 -17.57 20.80 -14.52
C GLY A 36 -17.22 19.32 -14.33
N LEU A 37 -17.20 18.85 -13.09
CA LEU A 37 -17.02 17.43 -12.76
C LEU A 37 -18.20 16.58 -13.26
N ILE A 38 -19.43 17.02 -13.03
CA ILE A 38 -20.66 16.35 -13.51
C ILE A 38 -20.67 16.27 -15.04
N VAL A 39 -20.29 17.33 -15.75
CA VAL A 39 -20.22 17.36 -17.21
C VAL A 39 -19.08 16.50 -17.73
N PHE A 40 -17.90 16.49 -17.09
CA PHE A 40 -16.79 15.61 -17.47
C PHE A 40 -17.18 14.13 -17.34
N VAL A 41 -17.81 13.76 -16.23
CA VAL A 41 -18.33 12.39 -16.00
C VAL A 41 -19.45 12.06 -17.00
N SER A 42 -20.36 12.99 -17.27
CA SER A 42 -21.47 12.81 -18.21
C SER A 42 -21.02 12.70 -19.66
N CYS A 43 -20.03 13.49 -20.08
CA CYS A 43 -19.42 13.42 -21.40
C CYS A 43 -18.58 12.14 -21.55
N GLY A 44 -17.81 11.74 -20.52
CA GLY A 44 -17.12 10.45 -20.51
C GLY A 44 -18.09 9.28 -20.63
N TRP A 45 -19.24 9.35 -19.96
CA TRP A 45 -20.29 8.34 -20.03
C TRP A 45 -21.04 8.33 -21.37
N ALA A 46 -21.37 9.50 -21.93
CA ALA A 46 -22.02 9.62 -23.24
C ALA A 46 -21.09 9.16 -24.38
N LEU A 47 -19.80 9.47 -24.30
CA LEU A 47 -18.79 9.02 -25.27
C LEU A 47 -18.51 7.52 -25.16
N ALA A 48 -18.51 6.96 -23.95
CA ALA A 48 -18.48 5.51 -23.75
C ALA A 48 -19.70 4.85 -24.42
N ARG A 49 -20.89 5.44 -24.31
CA ARG A 49 -22.13 4.95 -24.96
C ARG A 49 -22.10 5.06 -26.49
N ILE A 50 -21.57 6.15 -27.04
CA ILE A 50 -21.50 6.37 -28.50
C ILE A 50 -20.39 5.53 -29.13
N GLY A 51 -19.27 5.34 -28.44
CA GLY A 51 -18.18 4.44 -28.85
C GLY A 51 -18.58 2.96 -28.78
N LEU A 52 -19.35 2.55 -27.76
CA LEU A 52 -19.75 1.15 -27.56
C LEU A 52 -20.67 0.60 -28.67
N ARG A 53 -21.42 1.43 -29.40
CA ARG A 53 -22.36 0.92 -30.42
C ARG A 53 -21.73 0.63 -31.78
N ARG A 54 -20.53 1.13 -32.08
CA ARG A 54 -19.87 0.93 -33.38
C ARG A 54 -18.46 0.35 -33.30
N ALA A 55 -17.85 0.23 -32.12
CA ALA A 55 -16.45 -0.17 -31.97
C ALA A 55 -16.23 -1.58 -31.38
N VAL A 56 -17.28 -2.40 -31.27
CA VAL A 56 -17.21 -3.77 -30.67
C VAL A 56 -16.37 -4.74 -31.51
N SER A 57 -15.97 -4.39 -32.73
CA SER A 57 -15.09 -5.24 -33.56
C SER A 57 -13.66 -4.73 -33.76
N PHE A 58 -13.26 -3.55 -33.25
CA PHE A 58 -11.99 -2.93 -33.70
C PHE A 58 -11.17 -2.15 -32.66
N ILE A 59 -11.46 -2.29 -31.35
CA ILE A 59 -10.62 -1.65 -30.34
C ILE A 59 -9.42 -2.55 -30.03
N SER A 60 -8.32 -2.33 -30.76
CA SER A 60 -7.05 -2.99 -30.47
C SER A 60 -6.49 -2.56 -29.10
N PRO A 61 -5.66 -3.40 -28.45
CA PRO A 61 -5.00 -3.12 -27.17
C PRO A 61 -4.14 -1.84 -27.12
N VAL A 62 -3.93 -1.17 -28.27
CA VAL A 62 -3.19 0.10 -28.37
C VAL A 62 -3.96 1.26 -27.73
N SER A 63 -5.29 1.24 -27.68
CA SER A 63 -6.11 2.35 -27.17
C SER A 63 -6.04 2.53 -25.65
N VAL A 64 -5.79 1.45 -24.88
CA VAL A 64 -5.61 1.51 -23.41
C VAL A 64 -4.19 1.99 -23.04
N ARG A 65 -3.20 1.83 -23.94
CA ARG A 65 -1.82 2.38 -23.82
C ARG A 65 -1.84 3.90 -23.79
N LEU A 66 -2.60 4.45 -24.75
CA LEU A 66 -3.43 5.65 -24.64
C LEU A 66 -3.69 6.05 -23.20
N THR A 67 -4.72 5.42 -22.64
CA THR A 67 -5.54 6.01 -21.59
C THR A 67 -4.86 6.19 -20.25
N LEU A 68 -3.89 5.36 -19.83
CA LEU A 68 -3.27 5.53 -18.50
C LEU A 68 -2.10 6.51 -18.53
N PHE A 69 -1.20 6.40 -19.52
CA PHE A 69 -0.16 7.40 -19.76
C PHE A 69 -0.75 8.73 -20.21
N SER A 70 -1.84 8.70 -20.98
CA SER A 70 -2.61 9.90 -21.31
C SER A 70 -3.52 10.32 -20.17
N ALA A 71 -3.91 9.51 -19.19
CA ALA A 71 -4.64 9.99 -18.01
C ALA A 71 -3.69 10.68 -17.03
N VAL A 72 -2.51 10.10 -16.79
CA VAL A 72 -1.46 10.77 -16.00
C VAL A 72 -0.94 12.00 -16.75
N GLY A 73 -0.69 11.87 -18.05
CA GLY A 73 -0.32 12.99 -18.92
C GLY A 73 -1.41 14.05 -19.05
N CYS A 74 -2.69 13.67 -19.19
CA CYS A 74 -3.80 14.61 -19.20
C CYS A 74 -4.03 15.22 -17.82
N ALA A 75 -3.89 14.49 -16.71
CA ALA A 75 -3.97 15.06 -15.37
C ALA A 75 -2.82 16.05 -15.13
N TRP A 76 -1.62 15.74 -15.63
CA TRP A 76 -0.46 16.63 -15.59
C TRP A 76 -0.69 17.87 -16.47
N LEU A 77 -1.16 17.70 -17.70
CA LEU A 77 -1.56 18.80 -18.58
C LEU A 77 -2.71 19.61 -17.99
N LEU A 78 -3.66 18.98 -17.29
CA LEU A 78 -4.80 19.63 -16.65
C LEU A 78 -4.33 20.45 -15.45
N MET A 79 -3.38 19.96 -14.66
CA MET A 79 -2.76 20.74 -13.59
C MET A 79 -1.92 21.90 -14.11
N ILE A 80 -1.15 21.71 -15.18
CA ILE A 80 -0.43 22.80 -15.87
C ILE A 80 -1.42 23.81 -16.43
N SER A 81 -2.53 23.34 -17.01
CA SER A 81 -3.57 24.19 -17.60
C SER A 81 -4.36 24.94 -16.54
N MET A 82 -4.66 24.32 -15.39
CA MET A 82 -5.29 24.99 -14.25
C MET A 82 -4.35 26.02 -13.63
N ALA A 83 -3.06 25.69 -13.48
CA ALA A 83 -2.05 26.64 -13.02
C ALA A 83 -1.92 27.81 -14.00
N ALA A 84 -1.84 27.55 -15.31
CA ALA A 84 -1.79 28.57 -16.34
C ALA A 84 -3.06 29.44 -16.39
N ALA A 85 -4.25 28.83 -16.26
CA ALA A 85 -5.52 29.55 -16.21
C ALA A 85 -5.60 30.46 -14.98
N MET A 86 -5.16 29.99 -13.81
CA MET A 86 -5.07 30.80 -12.58
C MET A 86 -4.09 31.96 -12.73
N LEU A 87 -2.97 31.77 -13.43
CA LEU A 87 -2.02 32.83 -13.73
C LEU A 87 -2.60 33.90 -14.68
N THR A 88 -3.42 33.51 -15.65
CA THR A 88 -4.10 34.45 -16.56
C THR A 88 -5.32 35.14 -15.97
N MET A 89 -5.88 34.62 -14.87
CA MET A 89 -7.10 35.11 -14.24
C MET A 89 -6.87 36.23 -13.22
N SER A 90 -5.64 36.68 -13.03
CA SER A 90 -5.31 37.60 -11.95
C SER A 90 -4.45 38.77 -12.40
N ASP A 91 -5.13 39.88 -12.69
CA ASP A 91 -4.52 41.21 -12.85
C ASP A 91 -4.00 41.80 -11.51
N GLY A 92 -3.79 40.97 -10.47
CA GLY A 92 -3.41 41.40 -9.12
C GLY A 92 -2.65 40.39 -8.27
N ILE A 93 -2.17 39.29 -8.84
CA ILE A 93 -1.32 38.32 -8.15
C ILE A 93 0.06 38.97 -7.99
N SER A 94 0.44 39.27 -6.75
CA SER A 94 1.78 39.77 -6.45
C SER A 94 2.82 38.76 -6.97
N ALA A 95 4.01 39.23 -7.34
CA ALA A 95 5.10 38.37 -7.82
C ALA A 95 5.39 37.18 -6.86
N VAL A 96 5.10 37.35 -5.57
CA VAL A 96 5.17 36.30 -4.53
C VAL A 96 4.29 35.10 -4.86
N SER A 97 3.07 35.30 -5.36
CA SER A 97 2.17 34.20 -5.73
C SER A 97 2.61 33.46 -7.01
N LEU A 98 3.18 34.15 -8.00
CA LEU A 98 3.75 33.52 -9.21
C LEU A 98 4.92 32.58 -8.88
N VAL A 99 5.81 32.97 -7.97
CA VAL A 99 6.93 32.13 -7.50
C VAL A 99 6.42 30.85 -6.84
N SER A 100 5.36 30.94 -6.04
CA SER A 100 4.72 29.78 -5.40
C SER A 100 4.14 28.79 -6.43
N TYR A 101 3.52 29.27 -7.52
CA TYR A 101 2.99 28.38 -8.57
C TYR A 101 4.07 27.66 -9.38
N GLY A 102 5.14 28.38 -9.77
CA GLY A 102 6.28 27.78 -10.45
C GLY A 102 6.88 26.64 -9.60
N ALA A 103 7.03 26.87 -8.30
CA ALA A 103 7.45 25.84 -7.36
C ALA A 103 6.47 24.66 -7.33
N ILE A 104 5.16 24.87 -7.26
CA ILE A 104 4.16 23.77 -7.27
C ILE A 104 4.32 22.90 -8.52
N VAL A 105 4.37 23.49 -9.72
CA VAL A 105 4.49 22.74 -10.98
C VAL A 105 5.81 21.96 -11.06
N GLN A 106 6.93 22.59 -10.67
CA GLN A 106 8.24 21.95 -10.63
C GLN A 106 8.24 20.76 -9.66
N ASN A 107 7.74 20.96 -8.44
CA ASN A 107 7.72 19.93 -7.40
C ASN A 107 6.82 18.75 -7.80
N THR A 108 5.68 19.04 -8.42
CA THR A 108 4.75 18.03 -8.94
C THR A 108 5.35 17.25 -10.10
N SER A 109 6.09 17.90 -11.00
CA SER A 109 6.75 17.22 -12.11
C SER A 109 7.88 16.33 -11.64
N LEU A 110 8.71 16.84 -10.72
CA LEU A 110 9.75 16.05 -10.05
C LEU A 110 9.14 14.84 -9.35
N MET A 111 8.01 15.03 -8.66
CA MET A 111 7.27 13.96 -8.02
C MET A 111 6.94 12.80 -8.96
N PHE A 112 6.34 13.09 -10.12
CA PHE A 112 5.98 12.06 -11.09
C PHE A 112 7.22 11.35 -11.65
N ILE A 113 8.31 12.07 -11.91
CA ILE A 113 9.56 11.49 -12.40
C ILE A 113 10.14 10.53 -11.37
N VAL A 114 10.22 10.95 -10.11
CA VAL A 114 10.73 10.14 -9.00
C VAL A 114 9.86 8.90 -8.81
N TYR A 115 8.55 9.05 -8.84
CA TYR A 115 7.61 7.94 -8.69
C TYR A 115 7.73 6.92 -9.82
N ALA A 116 7.82 7.39 -11.06
CA ALA A 116 8.05 6.52 -12.21
C ALA A 116 9.39 5.78 -12.08
N ALA A 117 10.47 6.46 -11.72
CA ALA A 117 11.78 5.85 -11.51
C ALA A 117 11.73 4.77 -10.43
N ILE A 118 11.07 5.05 -9.31
CA ILE A 118 10.95 4.11 -8.20
C ILE A 118 10.06 2.91 -8.57
N ILE A 119 8.90 3.11 -9.19
CA ILE A 119 8.05 1.99 -9.65
C ILE A 119 8.79 1.12 -10.67
N MET A 120 9.51 1.73 -11.62
CA MET A 120 10.33 0.99 -12.58
C MET A 120 11.42 0.19 -11.86
N SER A 121 12.04 0.76 -10.83
CA SER A 121 13.04 0.07 -10.03
C SER A 121 12.48 -1.13 -9.27
N TYR A 122 11.28 -1.00 -8.69
CA TYR A 122 10.56 -2.10 -8.04
C TYR A 122 10.23 -3.19 -9.07
N GLY A 123 9.76 -2.79 -10.26
CA GLY A 123 9.57 -3.68 -11.39
C GLY A 123 10.82 -4.51 -11.73
N ALA A 124 11.96 -3.84 -11.86
CA ALA A 124 13.23 -4.46 -12.22
C ALA A 124 13.72 -5.45 -11.15
N PHE A 125 13.78 -5.02 -9.89
CA PHE A 125 14.26 -5.87 -8.79
C PHE A 125 13.30 -7.03 -8.51
N GLY A 126 11.99 -6.79 -8.50
CA GLY A 126 11.00 -7.84 -8.28
C GLY A 126 11.04 -8.93 -9.36
N ASN A 127 11.22 -8.54 -10.63
CA ASN A 127 11.37 -9.49 -11.73
C ASN A 127 12.70 -10.24 -11.65
N PHE A 128 13.76 -9.58 -11.21
CA PHE A 128 15.05 -10.23 -10.99
C PHE A 128 14.97 -11.29 -9.91
N VAL A 129 14.39 -10.98 -8.74
CA VAL A 129 14.22 -11.94 -7.64
C VAL A 129 13.38 -13.13 -8.10
N GLN A 130 12.23 -12.90 -8.73
CA GLN A 130 11.37 -13.99 -9.21
C GLN A 130 12.06 -14.89 -10.23
N ARG A 131 12.82 -14.32 -11.18
CA ARG A 131 13.61 -15.12 -12.15
C ARG A 131 14.72 -15.92 -11.49
N ARG A 132 15.43 -15.32 -10.52
CA ARG A 132 16.51 -16.00 -9.79
C ARG A 132 15.99 -17.16 -8.95
N LEU A 133 14.82 -16.99 -8.35
CA LEU A 133 14.12 -18.04 -7.63
C LEU A 133 13.34 -18.98 -8.55
N GLN A 134 13.36 -18.76 -9.88
CA GLN A 134 12.60 -19.53 -10.87
C GLN A 134 11.11 -19.67 -10.51
N ILE A 135 10.52 -18.62 -9.92
CA ILE A 135 9.10 -18.56 -9.61
C ILE A 135 8.35 -18.25 -10.91
N GLU A 136 7.42 -19.13 -11.29
CA GLU A 136 6.60 -18.90 -12.48
C GLU A 136 5.85 -17.57 -12.38
N LEU A 137 6.12 -16.69 -13.35
CA LEU A 137 5.38 -15.45 -13.50
C LEU A 137 4.02 -15.79 -14.13
N ARG A 138 2.96 -15.76 -13.32
CA ARG A 138 1.61 -15.66 -13.89
C ARG A 138 1.56 -14.37 -14.70
N SER A 139 1.26 -14.50 -15.99
CA SER A 139 1.09 -13.35 -16.87
C SER A 139 -0.10 -12.52 -16.40
N GLY A 140 0.02 -11.19 -16.43
CA GLY A 140 -1.09 -10.27 -16.18
C GLY A 140 -0.88 -9.39 -14.94
N PHE A 141 -2.00 -8.88 -14.42
CA PHE A 141 -2.01 -7.87 -13.36
C PHE A 141 -1.45 -8.38 -12.03
N GLU A 142 -1.84 -9.59 -11.62
CA GLU A 142 -1.37 -10.21 -10.39
C GLU A 142 0.15 -10.36 -10.35
N GLY A 143 0.76 -10.86 -11.44
CA GLY A 143 2.21 -10.98 -11.56
C GLY A 143 2.90 -9.63 -11.43
N TYR A 144 2.31 -8.57 -12.00
CA TYR A 144 2.84 -7.21 -11.88
C TYR A 144 2.79 -6.67 -10.45
N ILE A 145 1.64 -6.79 -9.77
CA ILE A 145 1.50 -6.36 -8.37
C ILE A 145 2.51 -7.10 -7.49
N ARG A 146 2.60 -8.42 -7.64
CA ARG A 146 3.57 -9.24 -6.91
C ARG A 146 5.01 -8.79 -7.17
N THR A 147 5.37 -8.55 -8.42
CA THR A 147 6.68 -7.98 -8.80
C THR A 147 6.95 -6.67 -8.06
N LEU A 148 6.02 -5.72 -8.09
CA LEU A 148 6.21 -4.42 -7.44
C LEU A 148 6.40 -4.55 -5.93
N ILE A 149 5.61 -5.40 -5.26
CA ILE A 149 5.73 -5.64 -3.81
C ILE A 149 7.10 -6.24 -3.46
N ILE A 150 7.57 -7.23 -4.22
CA ILE A 150 8.89 -7.82 -4.01
C ILE A 150 9.99 -6.79 -4.26
N GLY A 151 9.87 -5.98 -5.31
CA GLY A 151 10.83 -4.92 -5.61
C GLY A 151 10.92 -3.85 -4.54
N PHE A 152 9.78 -3.46 -3.98
CA PHE A 152 9.71 -2.58 -2.80
C PHE A 152 10.45 -3.20 -1.60
N CYS A 153 10.26 -4.48 -1.33
CA CYS A 153 10.98 -5.16 -0.25
C CYS A 153 12.50 -5.17 -0.47
N VAL A 154 12.96 -5.32 -1.72
CA VAL A 154 14.39 -5.21 -2.06
C VAL A 154 14.91 -3.79 -1.82
N SER A 155 14.11 -2.75 -2.12
CA SER A 155 14.54 -1.36 -1.88
C SER A 155 14.72 -1.07 -0.39
N VAL A 156 13.80 -1.56 0.45
CA VAL A 156 13.91 -1.45 1.92
C VAL A 156 15.23 -2.06 2.41
N ILE A 157 15.59 -3.26 1.93
CA ILE A 157 16.85 -3.93 2.30
C ILE A 157 18.06 -3.13 1.77
N PHE A 158 17.99 -2.60 0.55
CA PHE A 158 19.08 -1.79 -0.02
C PHE A 158 19.35 -0.54 0.81
N PHE A 159 18.31 0.24 1.15
CA PHE A 159 18.47 1.47 1.92
C PHE A 159 18.83 1.20 3.38
N TYR A 160 18.42 0.07 3.94
CA TYR A 160 18.96 -0.43 5.21
C TYR A 160 20.48 -0.64 5.12
N GLY A 161 20.97 -1.33 4.09
CA GLY A 161 22.40 -1.54 3.86
C GLY A 161 23.16 -0.22 3.66
N ALA A 162 22.59 0.73 2.93
CA ALA A 162 23.17 2.07 2.74
C ALA A 162 23.27 2.84 4.06
N ALA A 163 22.26 2.77 4.92
CA ALA A 163 22.27 3.38 6.24
C ALA A 163 23.30 2.71 7.17
N LEU A 164 23.43 1.38 7.09
CA LEU A 164 24.38 0.62 7.91
C LEU A 164 25.84 1.03 7.65
N ILE A 165 26.18 1.33 6.39
CA ILE A 165 27.53 1.75 5.99
C ILE A 165 27.71 3.28 5.95
N GLY A 166 26.72 4.06 6.39
CA GLY A 166 26.81 5.51 6.51
C GLY A 166 26.74 6.29 5.18
N VAL A 167 26.11 5.71 4.16
CA VAL A 167 25.97 6.35 2.82
C VAL A 167 24.52 6.60 2.43
N LEU A 168 23.58 6.65 3.38
CA LEU A 168 22.17 6.94 3.11
C LEU A 168 22.00 8.41 2.68
N ASN A 169 22.19 8.65 1.39
CA ASN A 169 22.13 9.97 0.75
C ASN A 169 21.81 9.82 -0.76
N TRP A 170 21.86 10.94 -1.49
CA TRP A 170 21.62 10.99 -2.94
C TRP A 170 22.48 10.04 -3.77
N ILE A 171 23.73 9.78 -3.37
CA ILE A 171 24.62 8.84 -4.08
C ILE A 171 24.05 7.43 -3.97
N SER A 172 23.64 6.99 -2.78
CA SER A 172 23.00 5.66 -2.62
C SER A 172 21.72 5.53 -3.44
N PHE A 173 20.92 6.60 -3.56
CA PHE A 173 19.72 6.60 -4.38
C PHE A 173 20.05 6.50 -5.89
N ILE A 174 21.07 7.20 -6.37
CA ILE A 174 21.54 7.07 -7.76
C ILE A 174 22.07 5.65 -8.02
N VAL A 175 22.89 5.12 -7.11
CA VAL A 175 23.41 3.74 -7.19
C VAL A 175 22.27 2.72 -7.24
N TYR A 176 21.24 2.92 -6.42
CA TYR A 176 20.02 2.09 -6.44
C TYR A 176 19.34 2.12 -7.82
N LEU A 177 19.14 3.30 -8.41
CA LEU A 177 18.52 3.43 -9.74
C LEU A 177 19.39 2.82 -10.85
N LEU A 178 20.71 3.01 -10.79
CA LEU A 178 21.65 2.41 -11.75
C LEU A 178 21.66 0.87 -11.64
N ALA A 179 21.64 0.33 -10.42
CA ALA A 179 21.53 -1.09 -10.18
C ALA A 179 20.20 -1.65 -10.72
N ALA A 180 19.10 -0.94 -10.51
CA ALA A 180 17.80 -1.30 -11.06
C ALA A 180 17.80 -1.29 -12.59
N ALA A 181 18.39 -0.26 -13.20
CA ALA A 181 18.52 -0.15 -14.65
C ALA A 181 19.37 -1.29 -15.23
N LEU A 182 20.49 -1.63 -14.59
CA LEU A 182 21.37 -2.73 -15.01
C LEU A 182 20.64 -4.08 -14.94
N VAL A 183 19.96 -4.34 -13.84
CA VAL A 183 19.20 -5.58 -13.60
C VAL A 183 18.00 -5.69 -14.54
N GLY A 184 17.30 -4.58 -14.78
CA GLY A 184 16.14 -4.48 -15.66
C GLY A 184 16.47 -4.32 -17.14
N TRP A 185 17.74 -4.11 -17.51
CA TRP A 185 18.15 -3.77 -18.89
C TRP A 185 17.68 -4.79 -19.93
N LYS A 186 17.76 -6.09 -19.61
CA LYS A 186 17.29 -7.15 -20.51
C LYS A 186 15.78 -7.08 -20.74
N ASP A 187 15.02 -6.79 -19.70
CA ASP A 187 13.56 -6.69 -19.77
C ASP A 187 13.14 -5.42 -20.51
N ALA A 188 13.79 -4.29 -20.22
CA ALA A 188 13.60 -3.04 -20.93
C ALA A 188 13.93 -3.19 -22.42
N ARG A 189 15.04 -3.84 -22.77
CA ARG A 189 15.44 -4.11 -24.16
C ARG A 189 14.48 -5.08 -24.83
N HIS A 190 13.99 -6.09 -24.13
CA HIS A 190 12.98 -7.02 -24.64
C HIS A 190 11.67 -6.28 -24.92
N LEU A 191 11.15 -5.50 -23.96
CA LEU A 191 9.94 -4.68 -24.10
C LEU A 191 10.07 -3.68 -25.26
N TRP A 192 11.24 -3.06 -25.40
CA TRP A 192 11.54 -2.13 -26.50
C TRP A 192 11.57 -2.84 -27.87
N ARG A 193 12.12 -4.05 -27.94
CA ARG A 193 12.24 -4.83 -29.19
C ARG A 193 10.97 -5.57 -29.56
N SER A 194 10.17 -5.99 -28.59
CA SER A 194 8.86 -6.55 -28.83
C SER A 194 7.96 -5.44 -29.34
N ARG A 195 7.89 -5.26 -30.67
CA ARG A 195 6.91 -4.37 -31.32
C ARG A 195 5.47 -4.66 -30.87
N HIS A 196 5.24 -5.88 -30.38
CA HIS A 196 4.03 -6.35 -29.74
C HIS A 196 4.22 -6.47 -28.23
N GLY A 197 4.60 -5.37 -27.57
CA GLY A 197 4.77 -5.33 -26.12
C GLY A 197 3.64 -6.10 -25.44
N THR A 198 4.00 -7.13 -24.68
CA THR A 198 3.11 -7.92 -23.84
C THR A 198 2.49 -6.96 -22.85
N LEU A 199 1.36 -6.38 -23.26
CA LEU A 199 0.60 -5.47 -22.43
C LEU A 199 0.15 -6.26 -21.22
N ILE A 200 0.09 -5.58 -20.08
CA ILE A 200 -0.79 -5.99 -19.00
C ILE A 200 -2.21 -5.83 -19.55
N SER A 201 -2.67 -6.83 -20.30
CA SER A 201 -4.03 -6.88 -20.77
C SER A 201 -4.85 -7.22 -19.55
N PHE A 202 -5.55 -6.23 -19.04
CA PHE A 202 -6.67 -6.50 -18.17
C PHE A 202 -7.75 -7.14 -19.04
N SER A 203 -7.76 -8.47 -19.05
CA SER A 203 -8.86 -9.25 -19.61
C SER A 203 -10.03 -9.11 -18.64
N PHE A 204 -10.90 -8.15 -18.92
CA PHE A 204 -12.24 -8.10 -18.35
C PHE A 204 -13.18 -8.75 -19.38
N SER A 205 -14.17 -9.52 -18.94
CA SER A 205 -15.22 -9.97 -19.84
C SER A 205 -16.01 -8.74 -20.36
N ASP A 206 -16.46 -8.78 -21.61
CA ASP A 206 -17.20 -7.67 -22.23
C ASP A 206 -18.47 -7.29 -21.45
N THR A 207 -19.02 -8.22 -20.68
CA THR A 207 -20.16 -8.04 -19.78
C THR A 207 -19.91 -7.13 -18.58
N ASP A 208 -18.66 -6.73 -18.30
CA ASP A 208 -18.27 -5.99 -17.09
C ASP A 208 -17.70 -4.58 -17.37
N ALA A 209 -17.85 -4.06 -18.60
CA ALA A 209 -17.28 -2.77 -19.00
C ALA A 209 -17.71 -1.58 -18.12
N ALA A 210 -18.96 -1.56 -17.64
CA ALA A 210 -19.47 -0.50 -16.77
C ALA A 210 -18.84 -0.53 -15.37
N LEU A 211 -18.73 -1.72 -14.77
CA LEU A 211 -18.05 -1.93 -13.48
C LEU A 211 -16.58 -1.53 -13.57
N ARG A 212 -15.92 -1.87 -14.68
CA ARG A 212 -14.53 -1.47 -14.96
C ARG A 212 -14.37 0.05 -15.00
N SER A 213 -15.24 0.74 -15.74
CA SER A 213 -15.18 2.20 -15.85
C SER A 213 -15.45 2.88 -14.51
N CYS A 214 -16.43 2.38 -13.74
CA CYS A 214 -16.71 2.87 -12.40
C CYS A 214 -15.48 2.68 -11.49
N PHE A 215 -14.86 1.51 -11.52
CA PHE A 215 -13.66 1.24 -10.73
C PHE A 215 -12.48 2.16 -11.08
N VAL A 216 -12.14 2.28 -12.37
CA VAL A 216 -11.04 3.16 -12.81
C VAL A 216 -11.35 4.61 -12.45
N ALA A 217 -12.62 5.04 -12.55
CA ALA A 217 -13.04 6.36 -12.12
C ALA A 217 -12.89 6.54 -10.61
N THR A 218 -13.35 5.60 -9.78
CA THR A 218 -13.21 5.68 -8.31
C THR A 218 -11.74 5.70 -7.91
N MET A 219 -10.89 4.85 -8.47
CA MET A 219 -9.44 4.90 -8.21
C MET A 219 -8.82 6.19 -8.68
N GLY A 220 -9.19 6.66 -9.88
CA GLY A 220 -8.75 7.96 -10.38
C GLY A 220 -9.15 9.10 -9.45
N ILE A 221 -10.39 9.11 -8.95
CA ILE A 221 -10.90 10.11 -8.01
C ILE A 221 -10.17 10.01 -6.67
N VAL A 222 -10.08 8.83 -6.06
CA VAL A 222 -9.38 8.64 -4.78
C VAL A 222 -7.92 9.09 -4.93
N LEU A 223 -7.24 8.73 -6.02
CA LEU A 223 -5.87 9.17 -6.29
C LEU A 223 -5.77 10.67 -6.48
N VAL A 224 -6.64 11.28 -7.27
CA VAL A 224 -6.65 12.73 -7.47
C VAL A 224 -6.92 13.46 -6.17
N LEU A 225 -7.94 13.04 -5.41
CA LEU A 225 -8.27 13.62 -4.11
C LEU A 225 -7.13 13.44 -3.11
N SER A 226 -6.45 12.28 -3.13
CA SER A 226 -5.29 12.03 -2.28
C SER A 226 -4.12 12.92 -2.68
N CYS A 227 -3.81 13.02 -3.97
CA CYS A 227 -2.78 13.93 -4.47
C CYS A 227 -3.09 15.39 -4.10
N ILE A 228 -4.36 15.81 -4.22
CA ILE A 228 -4.81 17.16 -3.87
C ILE A 228 -4.65 17.39 -2.36
N ALA A 229 -5.12 16.45 -1.53
CA ALA A 229 -5.01 16.51 -0.08
C ALA A 229 -3.54 16.53 0.41
N GLN A 230 -2.61 16.04 -0.42
CA GLN A 230 -1.18 15.97 -0.09
C GLN A 230 -0.35 17.17 -0.53
N PHE A 231 -0.94 18.22 -1.08
CA PHE A 231 -0.21 19.46 -1.36
C PHE A 231 0.25 20.22 -0.09
N GLY A 232 0.01 19.68 1.11
CA GLY A 232 0.63 20.11 2.37
C GLY A 232 1.36 18.95 3.07
N PHE A 233 2.36 19.29 3.89
CA PHE A 233 3.00 18.31 4.79
C PHE A 233 2.03 18.01 5.95
N HIS A 234 1.54 16.76 6.05
CA HIS A 234 0.46 16.38 6.96
C HIS A 234 0.75 15.17 7.86
N PRO A 235 1.85 15.13 8.63
CA PRO A 235 1.87 14.28 9.82
C PRO A 235 0.97 14.94 10.89
N LEU A 236 -0.28 14.50 10.94
CA LEU A 236 -1.30 15.10 11.82
C LEU A 236 -1.28 14.44 13.21
N GLY A 237 -0.82 13.19 13.30
CA GLY A 237 -0.71 12.45 14.55
C GLY A 237 0.62 12.67 15.28
N SER A 238 0.59 12.52 16.61
CA SER A 238 1.81 12.49 17.43
C SER A 238 2.74 11.35 17.01
N ASP A 239 2.20 10.15 16.74
CA ASP A 239 2.97 8.99 16.27
C ASP A 239 3.51 9.20 14.83
N ASP A 240 2.73 9.83 13.95
CA ASP A 240 3.15 10.17 12.58
C ASP A 240 4.41 11.05 12.60
N LEU A 241 4.42 12.08 13.44
CA LEU A 241 5.55 12.98 13.62
C LEU A 241 6.73 12.30 14.33
N ARG A 242 6.46 11.70 15.49
CA ARG A 242 7.47 11.17 16.42
C ARG A 242 8.17 9.92 15.86
N THR A 243 7.43 9.06 15.17
CA THR A 243 7.93 7.74 14.75
C THR A 243 8.16 7.70 13.24
N TYR A 244 7.10 7.89 12.46
CA TYR A 244 7.15 7.59 11.03
C TYR A 244 7.80 8.69 10.18
N TYR A 245 7.87 9.92 10.69
CA TYR A 245 8.59 11.03 10.07
C TYR A 245 9.99 11.24 10.67
N LEU A 246 10.08 11.42 11.99
CA LEU A 246 11.34 11.75 12.66
C LEU A 246 12.41 10.69 12.42
N VAL A 247 12.10 9.40 12.64
CA VAL A 247 13.09 8.31 12.52
C VAL A 247 13.76 8.27 11.14
N PRO A 248 13.02 8.16 10.01
CA PRO A 248 13.66 8.14 8.70
C PRO A 248 14.32 9.48 8.36
N LYS A 249 13.78 10.62 8.83
CA LYS A 249 14.41 11.93 8.62
C LYS A 249 15.77 12.00 9.30
N THR A 250 15.87 11.59 10.55
CA THR A 250 17.14 11.55 11.27
C THR A 250 18.13 10.61 10.59
N PHE A 251 17.71 9.44 10.09
CA PHE A 251 18.61 8.55 9.34
C PHE A 251 19.15 9.19 8.06
N VAL A 252 18.32 9.95 7.34
CA VAL A 252 18.74 10.67 6.13
C VAL A 252 19.69 11.83 6.46
N GLU A 253 19.39 12.62 7.49
CA GLU A 253 20.22 13.76 7.93
C GLU A 253 21.58 13.29 8.44
N GLN A 254 21.60 12.21 9.23
CA GLN A 254 22.82 11.63 9.78
C GLN A 254 23.53 10.69 8.78
N ARG A 255 22.85 10.29 7.70
CA ARG A 255 23.31 9.33 6.68
C ARG A 255 23.58 7.91 7.19
N HIS A 256 23.33 7.65 8.47
CA HIS A 256 23.53 6.37 9.12
C HIS A 256 22.41 6.07 10.12
N ILE A 257 22.39 4.82 10.59
CA ILE A 257 21.45 4.37 11.62
C ILE A 257 21.85 5.00 12.96
N VAL A 258 20.90 5.70 13.61
CA VAL A 258 21.09 6.24 14.96
C VAL A 258 20.17 5.57 15.99
N GLN A 259 20.53 5.73 17.27
CA GLN A 259 19.67 5.38 18.41
C GLN A 259 18.87 6.61 18.86
N PHE A 260 17.69 6.36 19.44
CA PHE A 260 16.80 7.37 20.00
C PHE A 260 16.72 7.18 21.52
N PRO A 261 17.63 7.78 22.31
CA PRO A 261 17.72 7.50 23.76
C PRO A 261 16.49 7.95 24.55
N HIS A 262 15.78 8.98 24.08
CA HIS A 262 14.58 9.52 24.72
C HIS A 262 13.28 8.90 24.19
N ASP A 263 13.38 7.98 23.23
CA ASP A 263 12.22 7.33 22.64
C ASP A 263 12.53 5.87 22.33
N LEU A 264 12.27 5.03 23.32
CA LEU A 264 12.59 3.62 23.27
C LEU A 264 11.86 2.92 22.11
N LEU A 265 10.62 3.28 21.83
CA LEU A 265 9.83 2.64 20.78
C LEU A 265 10.41 2.89 19.37
N ASN A 266 11.07 4.03 19.17
CA ASN A 266 11.78 4.35 17.94
C ASN A 266 13.06 3.53 17.71
N ASN A 267 13.54 2.84 18.74
CA ASN A 267 14.63 1.87 18.61
C ASN A 267 14.15 0.49 18.19
N GLY A 268 12.87 0.27 17.90
CA GLY A 268 12.36 -0.99 17.37
C GLY A 268 12.89 -1.36 15.97
N PRO A 269 12.30 -2.35 15.29
CA PRO A 269 12.82 -2.85 14.01
C PRO A 269 12.72 -1.79 12.91
N VAL A 270 11.68 -0.93 12.91
CA VAL A 270 11.54 0.27 12.06
C VAL A 270 11.90 0.06 10.58
N ALA A 271 11.59 -1.11 10.00
CA ALA A 271 11.88 -1.37 8.58
C ALA A 271 11.21 -0.34 7.64
N PHE A 272 10.08 0.22 8.06
CA PHE A 272 9.40 1.31 7.37
C PHE A 272 10.31 2.51 7.11
N ALA A 273 11.26 2.80 8.00
CA ALA A 273 12.11 3.99 7.91
C ALA A 273 12.97 3.95 6.64
N TYR A 274 13.43 2.76 6.24
CA TYR A 274 14.22 2.58 5.01
C TYR A 274 13.37 2.61 3.73
N GLY A 275 12.07 2.34 3.84
CA GLY A 275 11.11 2.59 2.77
C GLY A 275 10.87 4.08 2.55
N TYR A 276 10.77 4.85 3.64
CA TYR A 276 10.55 6.30 3.64
C TYR A 276 11.79 7.12 3.26
N ALA A 277 12.98 6.71 3.72
CA ALA A 277 14.24 7.43 3.53
C ALA A 277 14.51 7.92 2.09
N PRO A 278 14.38 7.12 1.02
CA PRO A 278 14.64 7.61 -0.33
C PRO A 278 13.73 8.75 -0.78
N TYR A 279 12.52 8.86 -0.22
CA TYR A 279 11.58 9.94 -0.54
C TYR A 279 11.94 11.23 0.20
N LEU A 280 12.43 11.12 1.45
CA LEU A 280 12.90 12.26 2.23
C LEU A 280 14.13 12.94 1.63
N LEU A 281 14.91 12.24 0.80
CA LEU A 281 15.99 12.87 0.03
C LEU A 281 15.46 14.03 -0.82
N PHE A 282 14.25 13.92 -1.37
CA PHE A 282 13.60 14.95 -2.19
C PHE A 282 12.89 16.03 -1.34
N GLY A 283 12.74 15.81 -0.04
CA GLY A 283 12.12 16.71 0.93
C GLY A 283 10.90 16.11 1.63
N ASP A 284 10.51 16.73 2.74
CA ASP A 284 9.52 16.22 3.70
C ASP A 284 8.14 15.95 3.08
N ARG A 285 7.72 16.77 2.11
CA ARG A 285 6.44 16.63 1.38
C ARG A 285 6.31 15.35 0.58
N TYR A 286 7.42 14.67 0.26
CA TYR A 286 7.39 13.47 -0.57
C TYR A 286 7.04 12.21 0.23
N LEU A 287 6.95 12.33 1.56
CA LEU A 287 6.78 11.19 2.45
C LEU A 287 5.40 10.54 2.35
N THR A 288 4.34 11.33 2.20
CA THR A 288 2.96 10.82 2.13
C THR A 288 2.64 10.13 0.81
N ILE A 289 3.38 10.47 -0.24
CA ILE A 289 3.24 9.88 -1.59
C ILE A 289 3.46 8.38 -1.55
N ILE A 290 4.39 7.92 -0.74
CA ILE A 290 4.67 6.51 -0.64
C ILE A 290 3.44 5.77 -0.08
N ASN A 291 2.70 6.36 0.85
CA ASN A 291 1.49 5.72 1.39
C ASN A 291 0.40 5.59 0.33
N ILE A 292 0.34 6.53 -0.62
CA ILE A 292 -0.49 6.38 -1.84
C ILE A 292 -0.02 5.17 -2.66
N LEU A 293 1.29 4.97 -2.82
CA LEU A 293 1.83 3.78 -3.51
C LEU A 293 1.45 2.49 -2.80
N ALA A 294 1.65 2.43 -1.49
CA ALA A 294 1.28 1.30 -0.66
C ALA A 294 -0.21 1.00 -0.81
N PHE A 295 -1.06 2.02 -0.75
CA PHE A 295 -2.51 1.87 -0.91
C PHE A 295 -2.88 1.29 -2.29
N ILE A 296 -2.30 1.81 -3.38
CA ILE A 296 -2.52 1.26 -4.73
C ILE A 296 -2.09 -0.20 -4.81
N LEU A 297 -0.91 -0.53 -4.28
CA LEU A 297 -0.38 -1.91 -4.30
C LEU A 297 -1.23 -2.84 -3.44
N MET A 298 -1.68 -2.38 -2.27
CA MET A 298 -2.59 -3.08 -1.39
C MET A 298 -3.91 -3.38 -2.10
N LEU A 299 -4.56 -2.38 -2.71
CA LEU A 299 -5.79 -2.58 -3.49
C LEU A 299 -5.56 -3.51 -4.67
N GLY A 300 -4.42 -3.37 -5.37
CA GLY A 300 -4.04 -4.29 -6.43
C GLY A 300 -3.92 -5.74 -5.95
N ALA A 301 -3.35 -5.95 -4.75
CA ALA A 301 -3.21 -7.27 -4.16
C ALA A 301 -4.58 -7.82 -3.71
N VAL A 302 -5.43 -7.02 -3.08
CA VAL A 302 -6.82 -7.39 -2.71
C VAL A 302 -7.60 -7.80 -3.96
N TYR A 303 -7.55 -6.99 -5.02
CA TYR A 303 -8.20 -7.32 -6.30
C TYR A 303 -7.68 -8.64 -6.85
N ALA A 304 -6.36 -8.82 -6.91
CA ALA A 304 -5.75 -10.00 -7.49
C ALA A 304 -6.11 -11.29 -6.71
N ILE A 305 -6.10 -11.23 -5.37
CA ILE A 305 -6.53 -12.32 -4.50
C ILE A 305 -8.01 -12.67 -4.75
N ALA A 306 -8.88 -11.67 -4.69
CA ALA A 306 -10.32 -11.87 -4.85
C ALA A 306 -10.70 -12.31 -6.28
N GLN A 307 -10.04 -11.76 -7.30
CA GLN A 307 -10.20 -12.17 -8.70
C GLN A 307 -9.81 -13.64 -8.88
N ARG A 308 -8.68 -14.06 -8.31
CA ARG A 308 -8.15 -15.41 -8.46
C ARG A 308 -9.15 -16.48 -7.98
N TRP A 309 -9.88 -16.21 -6.90
CA TRP A 309 -10.76 -17.23 -6.30
C TRP A 309 -12.24 -17.06 -6.58
N PHE A 310 -12.70 -15.83 -6.77
CA PHE A 310 -14.12 -15.50 -6.85
C PHE A 310 -14.48 -14.73 -8.13
N GLY A 311 -13.51 -14.48 -9.01
CA GLY A 311 -13.69 -13.79 -10.29
C GLY A 311 -13.59 -12.27 -10.20
N SER A 312 -13.50 -11.64 -11.37
CA SER A 312 -13.25 -10.19 -11.54
C SER A 312 -14.25 -9.31 -10.81
N ARG A 313 -15.55 -9.65 -10.85
CA ARG A 313 -16.63 -8.89 -10.20
C ARG A 313 -16.43 -8.79 -8.70
N VAL A 314 -16.07 -9.90 -8.06
CA VAL A 314 -15.81 -9.93 -6.62
C VAL A 314 -14.53 -9.18 -6.30
N GLY A 315 -13.51 -9.27 -7.16
CA GLY A 315 -12.31 -8.43 -7.05
C GLY A 315 -12.63 -6.93 -7.03
N ILE A 316 -13.47 -6.46 -7.96
CA ILE A 316 -13.89 -5.05 -8.03
C ILE A 316 -14.71 -4.65 -6.80
N ALA A 317 -15.63 -5.52 -6.36
CA ALA A 317 -16.41 -5.26 -5.15
C ALA A 317 -15.52 -5.16 -3.90
N ALA A 318 -14.52 -6.05 -3.77
CA ALA A 318 -13.62 -6.09 -2.63
C ALA A 318 -12.79 -4.81 -2.50
N ILE A 319 -12.18 -4.34 -3.60
CA ILE A 319 -11.40 -3.10 -3.57
C ILE A 319 -12.28 -1.86 -3.39
N PHE A 320 -13.48 -1.83 -3.98
CA PHE A 320 -14.44 -0.75 -3.71
C PHE A 320 -14.75 -0.68 -2.23
N PHE A 321 -15.13 -1.81 -1.62
CA PHE A 321 -15.42 -1.92 -0.21
C PHE A 321 -14.25 -1.43 0.66
N VAL A 322 -13.04 -1.97 0.45
CA VAL A 322 -11.84 -1.55 1.19
C VAL A 322 -11.58 -0.06 1.00
N SER A 323 -11.65 0.47 -0.22
CA SER A 323 -11.40 1.89 -0.49
C SER A 323 -12.42 2.85 0.11
N THR A 324 -13.61 2.35 0.48
CA THR A 324 -14.66 3.16 1.13
C THR A 324 -14.59 3.16 2.65
N VAL A 325 -13.71 2.36 3.25
CA VAL A 325 -13.54 2.34 4.71
C VAL A 325 -12.88 3.65 5.17
N PRO A 326 -13.49 4.42 6.09
CA PRO A 326 -12.95 5.70 6.56
C PRO A 326 -11.50 5.64 7.04
N LEU A 327 -11.13 4.58 7.77
CA LEU A 327 -9.75 4.34 8.21
C LEU A 327 -8.76 4.25 7.05
N MET A 328 -9.16 3.74 5.88
CA MET A 328 -8.26 3.71 4.72
C MET A 328 -7.94 5.11 4.21
N TYR A 329 -8.91 6.05 4.28
CA TYR A 329 -8.63 7.45 3.98
C TYR A 329 -7.65 8.03 4.99
N GLU A 330 -7.83 7.78 6.28
CA GLU A 330 -6.88 8.22 7.32
C GLU A 330 -5.46 7.74 7.05
N LEU A 331 -5.29 6.43 6.82
CA LEU A 331 -3.97 5.85 6.53
C LEU A 331 -3.36 6.34 5.22
N LEU A 332 -4.20 6.75 4.26
CA LEU A 332 -3.77 7.28 2.98
C LEU A 332 -3.22 8.69 3.10
N TYR A 333 -3.78 9.52 3.99
CA TYR A 333 -3.30 10.88 4.18
C TYR A 333 -2.28 11.08 5.31
N THR A 334 -2.22 10.15 6.27
CA THR A 334 -1.22 10.14 7.35
C THR A 334 0.05 9.40 6.94
N VAL A 335 1.16 9.71 7.61
CA VAL A 335 2.41 8.97 7.45
C VAL A 335 2.42 7.84 8.47
N LYS A 336 1.85 6.70 8.09
CA LYS A 336 1.83 5.47 8.90
C LYS A 336 2.33 4.26 8.13
N ALA A 337 3.00 3.36 8.85
CA ALA A 337 3.58 2.15 8.26
C ALA A 337 2.56 1.02 7.96
N ASP A 338 1.32 1.16 8.42
CA ASP A 338 0.31 0.09 8.39
C ASP A 338 -0.05 -0.35 6.96
N LEU A 339 -0.14 0.57 6.00
CA LEU A 339 -0.39 0.24 4.59
C LEU A 339 0.75 -0.57 3.98
N TRP A 340 1.99 -0.31 4.39
CA TRP A 340 3.15 -1.08 3.93
C TRP A 340 3.13 -2.49 4.45
N MET A 341 2.92 -2.63 5.76
CA MET A 341 2.78 -3.95 6.39
C MET A 341 1.66 -4.75 5.71
N ALA A 342 0.47 -4.16 5.50
CA ALA A 342 -0.64 -4.80 4.83
C ALA A 342 -0.29 -5.22 3.40
N THR A 343 0.36 -4.34 2.63
CA THR A 343 0.81 -4.61 1.26
C THR A 343 1.78 -5.80 1.20
N ILE A 344 2.78 -5.84 2.09
CA ILE A 344 3.77 -6.91 2.14
C ILE A 344 3.09 -8.24 2.52
N LEU A 345 2.22 -8.24 3.53
CA LEU A 345 1.47 -9.44 3.96
C LEU A 345 0.57 -9.97 2.84
N LEU A 346 -0.14 -9.10 2.12
CA LEU A 346 -0.94 -9.51 0.97
C LEU A 346 -0.07 -10.05 -0.18
N GLY A 347 1.14 -9.51 -0.37
CA GLY A 347 2.14 -10.08 -1.25
C GLY A 347 2.55 -11.50 -0.87
N ALA A 348 2.71 -11.77 0.43
CA ALA A 348 2.96 -13.13 0.93
C ALA A 348 1.74 -14.05 0.68
N VAL A 349 0.51 -13.58 0.92
CA VAL A 349 -0.72 -14.34 0.63
C VAL A 349 -0.84 -14.69 -0.86
N LEU A 350 -0.50 -13.76 -1.76
CA LEU A 350 -0.49 -13.99 -3.20
C LEU A 350 0.44 -15.14 -3.61
N LEU A 351 1.57 -15.31 -2.92
CA LEU A 351 2.53 -16.40 -3.14
C LEU A 351 2.04 -17.72 -2.53
N LEU A 352 1.54 -17.69 -1.29
CA LEU A 352 1.19 -18.89 -0.53
C LEU A 352 -0.02 -19.64 -1.07
N PHE A 353 -1.02 -18.90 -1.55
CA PHE A 353 -2.26 -19.48 -2.02
C PHE A 353 -2.35 -19.47 -3.55
N ASP A 354 -1.19 -19.56 -4.22
CA ASP A 354 -1.15 -19.96 -5.62
C ASP A 354 -1.42 -21.47 -5.70
N GLU A 355 -2.24 -21.91 -6.65
CA GLU A 355 -2.49 -23.33 -6.86
C GLU A 355 -1.23 -24.08 -7.33
N ARG A 356 -0.23 -23.34 -7.83
CA ARG A 356 1.09 -23.84 -8.21
C ARG A 356 2.16 -23.55 -7.15
N ALA A 357 1.76 -23.13 -5.94
CA ALA A 357 2.67 -22.81 -4.85
C ALA A 357 3.67 -23.94 -4.59
N ASP A 358 4.95 -23.64 -4.82
CA ASP A 358 6.07 -24.52 -4.51
C ASP A 358 6.86 -24.01 -3.29
N TYR A 359 7.91 -24.76 -2.90
CA TYR A 359 8.77 -24.36 -1.78
C TYR A 359 9.49 -23.03 -2.00
N ARG A 360 9.72 -22.60 -3.25
CA ARG A 360 10.38 -21.31 -3.55
C ARG A 360 9.42 -20.15 -3.30
N GLN A 361 8.16 -20.31 -3.67
CA GLN A 361 7.10 -19.36 -3.34
C GLN A 361 6.85 -19.32 -1.84
N ALA A 362 6.86 -20.48 -1.16
CA ALA A 362 6.79 -20.56 0.29
C ALA A 362 7.92 -19.79 0.96
N PHE A 363 9.17 -20.05 0.55
CA PHE A 363 10.35 -19.37 1.06
C PHE A 363 10.23 -17.86 0.88
N LEU A 364 9.90 -17.38 -0.32
CA LEU A 364 9.76 -15.95 -0.56
C LEU A 364 8.61 -15.34 0.25
N ALA A 365 7.48 -16.04 0.41
CA ALA A 365 6.39 -15.58 1.25
C ALA A 365 6.80 -15.47 2.74
N GLY A 366 7.56 -16.43 3.24
CA GLY A 366 8.14 -16.36 4.59
C GLY A 366 9.06 -15.15 4.74
N VAL A 367 9.95 -14.89 3.77
CA VAL A 367 10.79 -13.68 3.78
C VAL A 367 9.94 -12.40 3.82
N LEU A 368 8.88 -12.30 3.00
CA LEU A 368 7.96 -11.17 3.03
C LEU A 368 7.26 -11.03 4.40
N MET A 369 6.85 -12.13 5.02
CA MET A 369 6.28 -12.11 6.37
C MET A 369 7.28 -11.61 7.41
N GLY A 370 8.55 -12.02 7.33
CA GLY A 370 9.62 -11.50 8.19
C GLY A 370 9.84 -10.00 8.02
N LEU A 371 9.79 -9.51 6.78
CA LEU A 371 9.84 -8.07 6.48
C LEU A 371 8.63 -7.32 7.03
N ALA A 372 7.42 -7.87 6.90
CA ALA A 372 6.23 -7.27 7.51
C ALA A 372 6.34 -7.20 9.04
N PHE A 373 6.88 -8.23 9.67
CA PHE A 373 7.17 -8.24 11.11
C PHE A 373 8.21 -7.18 11.50
N ALA A 374 9.21 -6.95 10.64
CA ALA A 374 10.19 -5.88 10.83
C ALA A 374 9.61 -4.47 10.61
N VAL A 375 8.52 -4.34 9.84
CA VAL A 375 7.77 -3.08 9.74
C VAL A 375 7.05 -2.79 11.04
N LYS A 376 6.31 -3.77 11.58
CA LYS A 376 5.57 -3.65 12.83
C LYS A 376 5.28 -5.04 13.41
N TYR A 377 5.49 -5.22 14.72
CA TYR A 377 5.36 -6.53 15.35
C TYR A 377 3.94 -7.09 15.35
N ASN A 378 2.91 -6.25 15.25
CA ASN A 378 1.52 -6.67 15.11
C ASN A 378 1.26 -7.50 13.84
N ALA A 379 2.18 -7.49 12.86
CA ALA A 379 2.14 -8.42 11.74
C ALA A 379 2.15 -9.89 12.19
N LEU A 380 2.72 -10.20 13.37
CA LEU A 380 2.82 -11.55 13.93
C LEU A 380 1.45 -12.24 14.00
N PHE A 381 0.38 -11.51 14.31
CA PHE A 381 -0.96 -12.08 14.41
C PHE A 381 -1.46 -12.60 13.06
N PHE A 382 -1.23 -11.82 12.00
CA PHE A 382 -1.54 -12.24 10.63
C PHE A 382 -0.63 -13.37 10.17
N ILE A 383 0.64 -13.35 10.56
CA ILE A 383 1.60 -14.42 10.24
C ILE A 383 1.17 -15.74 10.85
N ILE A 384 0.79 -15.76 12.13
CA ILE A 384 0.30 -16.98 12.80
C ILE A 384 -0.97 -17.47 12.10
N ALA A 385 -1.91 -16.58 11.79
CA ALA A 385 -3.14 -16.92 11.09
C ALA A 385 -2.87 -17.52 9.70
N ALA A 386 -2.00 -16.90 8.92
CA ALA A 386 -1.62 -17.35 7.59
C ALA A 386 -0.85 -18.69 7.65
N PHE A 387 0.06 -18.84 8.61
CA PHE A 387 0.78 -20.09 8.86
C PHE A 387 -0.18 -21.23 9.15
N MET A 388 -1.11 -21.06 10.09
CA MET A 388 -2.13 -22.06 10.41
C MET A 388 -2.99 -22.38 9.20
N GLY A 389 -3.45 -21.36 8.48
CA GLY A 389 -4.24 -21.51 7.27
C GLY A 389 -3.53 -22.35 6.19
N VAL A 390 -2.25 -22.08 5.95
CA VAL A 390 -1.45 -22.81 4.97
C VAL A 390 -1.17 -24.25 5.41
N VAL A 391 -0.76 -24.46 6.66
CA VAL A 391 -0.49 -25.81 7.19
C VAL A 391 -1.74 -26.68 7.11
N LEU A 392 -2.89 -26.15 7.52
CA LEU A 392 -4.19 -26.83 7.45
C LEU A 392 -4.62 -27.08 6.00
N TRP A 393 -4.44 -26.10 5.11
CA TRP A 393 -4.76 -26.22 3.70
C TRP A 393 -3.95 -27.33 3.01
N HIS A 394 -2.63 -27.36 3.21
CA HIS A 394 -1.77 -28.41 2.65
C HIS A 394 -2.03 -29.76 3.29
N TRP A 395 -2.36 -29.81 4.59
CA TRP A 395 -2.67 -31.06 5.27
C TRP A 395 -3.96 -31.67 4.71
N TYR A 396 -4.99 -30.84 4.53
CA TYR A 396 -6.27 -31.24 3.94
C TYR A 396 -6.11 -31.72 2.49
N ARG A 397 -5.36 -30.98 1.66
CA ARG A 397 -5.23 -31.26 0.23
C ARG A 397 -4.29 -32.44 -0.07
N ASN A 398 -3.13 -32.49 0.58
CA ASN A 398 -2.11 -33.50 0.29
C ASN A 398 -2.20 -34.74 1.19
N ARG A 399 -3.06 -34.71 2.22
CA ARG A 399 -3.23 -35.79 3.22
C ARG A 399 -1.91 -36.24 3.87
N SER A 400 -0.91 -35.37 3.91
CA SER A 400 0.43 -35.66 4.41
C SER A 400 0.84 -34.62 5.45
N ALA A 401 0.80 -35.03 6.72
CA ALA A 401 1.23 -34.17 7.84
C ALA A 401 2.72 -33.80 7.73
N ARG A 402 3.57 -34.72 7.26
CA ARG A 402 5.00 -34.47 7.03
C ARG A 402 5.22 -33.33 6.03
N HIS A 403 4.49 -33.33 4.93
CA HIS A 403 4.62 -32.28 3.91
C HIS A 403 4.20 -30.92 4.47
N SER A 404 3.06 -30.85 5.17
CA SER A 404 2.61 -29.61 5.82
C SER A 404 3.58 -29.10 6.87
N LEU A 405 4.18 -30.01 7.65
CA LEU A 405 5.19 -29.66 8.67
C LEU A 405 6.46 -29.08 8.03
N VAL A 406 6.98 -29.72 6.97
CA VAL A 406 8.16 -29.22 6.24
C VAL A 406 7.87 -27.85 5.63
N TYR A 407 6.69 -27.68 5.02
CA TYR A 407 6.28 -26.40 4.46
C TYR A 407 6.17 -25.31 5.54
N GLY A 408 5.60 -25.65 6.70
CA GLY A 408 5.54 -24.77 7.86
C GLY A 408 6.94 -24.38 8.37
N MET A 409 7.83 -25.36 8.59
CA MET A 409 9.20 -25.10 9.03
C MET A 409 9.96 -24.20 8.04
N LEU A 410 9.77 -24.42 6.73
CA LEU A 410 10.36 -23.57 5.70
C LEU A 410 9.84 -22.13 5.80
N LEU A 411 8.55 -21.93 6.04
CA LEU A 411 7.97 -20.59 6.22
C LEU A 411 8.54 -19.89 7.44
N VAL A 412 8.63 -20.59 8.57
CA VAL A 412 9.19 -20.03 9.81
C VAL A 412 10.68 -19.70 9.63
N GLY A 413 11.47 -20.61 9.05
CA GLY A 413 12.88 -20.36 8.78
C GLY A 413 13.08 -19.16 7.83
N ALA A 414 12.28 -19.07 6.77
CA ALA A 414 12.33 -17.95 5.83
C ALA A 414 11.86 -16.63 6.45
N LEU A 415 10.88 -16.66 7.35
CA LEU A 415 10.48 -15.50 8.16
C LEU A 415 11.63 -15.01 9.02
N VAL A 416 12.33 -15.91 9.72
CA VAL A 416 13.49 -15.53 10.52
C VAL A 416 14.57 -14.89 9.64
N ILE A 417 14.83 -15.43 8.44
CA ILE A 417 15.75 -14.82 7.47
C ILE A 417 15.27 -13.42 7.05
N GLY A 418 13.98 -13.25 6.76
CA GLY A 418 13.39 -11.97 6.41
C GLY A 418 13.47 -10.94 7.53
N TYR A 419 13.36 -11.36 8.79
CA TYR A 419 13.47 -10.48 9.96
C TYR A 419 14.92 -10.23 10.41
N ALA A 420 15.84 -11.12 10.07
CA ALA A 420 17.19 -11.16 10.61
C ALA A 420 17.95 -9.82 10.56
N PRO A 421 17.93 -9.01 9.48
CA PRO A 421 18.66 -7.74 9.46
C PRO A 421 18.25 -6.80 10.62
N TRP A 422 16.96 -6.76 10.93
CA TRP A 422 16.44 -5.95 12.01
C TRP A 422 16.67 -6.60 13.37
N GLY A 423 16.42 -7.89 13.51
CA GLY A 423 16.71 -8.62 14.75
C GLY A 423 18.18 -8.48 15.17
N LEU A 424 19.12 -8.59 14.22
CA LEU A 424 20.55 -8.39 14.46
C LEU A 424 20.87 -6.94 14.84
N ARG A 425 20.29 -5.96 14.15
CA ARG A 425 20.39 -4.54 14.57
C ARG A 425 19.90 -4.38 16.00
N MET A 426 18.79 -5.00 16.39
CA MET A 426 18.25 -4.89 17.74
C MET A 426 19.16 -5.56 18.77
N VAL A 427 19.71 -6.74 18.50
CA VAL A 427 20.71 -7.36 19.39
C VAL A 427 21.93 -6.45 19.55
N TRP A 428 22.41 -5.83 18.48
CA TRP A 428 23.53 -4.89 18.55
C TRP A 428 23.18 -3.60 19.32
N LEU A 429 22.00 -3.04 19.09
CA LEU A 429 21.59 -1.75 19.66
C LEU A 429 20.97 -1.83 21.06
N THR A 430 20.36 -2.96 21.45
CA THR A 430 19.65 -3.11 22.73
C THR A 430 19.90 -4.44 23.44
N GLY A 431 20.65 -5.36 22.85
CA GLY A 431 20.87 -6.71 23.42
C GLY A 431 19.66 -7.63 23.28
N ASN A 432 18.59 -7.16 22.62
CA ASN A 432 17.28 -7.81 22.57
C ASN A 432 16.78 -7.89 21.12
N PRO A 433 16.64 -9.08 20.51
CA PRO A 433 16.22 -9.20 19.12
C PRO A 433 14.78 -8.77 18.84
N ILE A 434 13.94 -8.62 19.88
CA ILE A 434 12.53 -8.22 19.79
C ILE A 434 12.27 -7.09 20.81
N TYR A 435 13.13 -6.08 20.81
CA TYR A 435 13.00 -4.93 21.70
C TYR A 435 11.67 -4.19 21.46
N PRO A 436 10.96 -3.75 22.52
CA PRO A 436 11.34 -3.77 23.94
C PRO A 436 10.79 -4.98 24.75
N PHE A 437 10.35 -6.07 24.12
CA PHE A 437 9.54 -7.09 24.81
C PHE A 437 10.33 -8.14 25.61
N LEU A 438 11.59 -8.45 25.26
CA LEU A 438 12.44 -9.41 26.00
C LEU A 438 13.38 -8.76 27.04
N THR A 439 12.91 -7.85 27.88
CA THR A 439 13.77 -7.06 28.80
C THR A 439 14.24 -7.78 30.08
N GLY A 440 13.86 -9.04 30.31
CA GLY A 440 14.16 -9.78 31.56
C GLY A 440 15.40 -10.69 31.56
N GLY A 441 16.16 -10.78 30.47
CA GLY A 441 17.27 -11.73 30.36
C GLY A 441 18.37 -11.22 29.43
N SER A 442 19.21 -10.31 29.92
CA SER A 442 20.32 -9.78 29.13
C SER A 442 21.35 -10.88 28.90
N ILE A 443 21.41 -11.44 27.69
CA ILE A 443 22.62 -12.14 27.22
C ILE A 443 23.74 -11.10 26.99
N LEU A 444 23.38 -9.84 26.75
CA LEU A 444 24.26 -8.69 26.60
C LEU A 444 23.62 -7.50 27.33
N GLN A 445 24.07 -7.19 28.54
CA GLN A 445 23.63 -6.00 29.28
C GLN A 445 24.11 -4.76 28.51
N HIS A 446 23.20 -3.91 28.07
CA HIS A 446 23.56 -2.77 27.24
C HIS A 446 24.23 -1.65 28.03
N GLN A 447 25.25 -1.06 27.39
CA GLN A 447 26.18 -0.09 27.96
C GLN A 447 25.70 1.37 27.88
N THR A 448 24.62 1.66 27.14
CA THR A 448 24.04 3.00 27.10
C THR A 448 23.00 3.13 28.21
N PRO A 449 23.22 4.02 29.21
CA PRO A 449 22.19 4.33 30.19
C PRO A 449 20.97 4.83 29.43
N LEU A 450 19.84 4.12 29.53
CA LEU A 450 18.58 4.67 29.07
C LEU A 450 18.30 5.93 29.90
N ASP A 451 17.70 6.93 29.28
CA ASP A 451 17.21 8.09 30.03
C ASP A 451 16.18 7.59 31.06
N PRO A 452 16.38 7.83 32.37
CA PRO A 452 15.41 7.45 33.40
C PRO A 452 14.00 8.00 33.15
N ALA A 453 13.86 9.08 32.36
CA ALA A 453 12.55 9.57 31.92
C ALA A 453 11.91 8.62 30.89
N ALA A 454 12.67 8.15 29.90
CA ALA A 454 12.18 7.25 28.86
C ALA A 454 11.85 5.86 29.43
N GLU A 455 12.63 5.38 30.40
CA GLU A 455 12.33 4.14 31.13
C GLU A 455 11.02 4.28 31.92
N ARG A 456 10.82 5.39 32.64
CA ARG A 456 9.55 5.68 33.33
C ARG A 456 8.37 5.80 32.37
N GLU A 457 8.53 6.45 31.22
CA GLU A 457 7.47 6.50 30.19
C GLU A 457 7.09 5.11 29.70
N PHE A 458 8.09 4.25 29.46
CA PHE A 458 7.87 2.88 29.02
C PHE A 458 7.24 2.01 30.12
N GLU A 459 7.65 2.17 31.37
CA GLU A 459 7.01 1.52 32.52
C GLU A 459 5.56 1.99 32.68
N MET A 460 5.27 3.28 32.55
CA MET A 460 3.90 3.80 32.57
C MET A 460 3.06 3.22 31.43
N PHE A 461 3.63 3.12 30.23
CA PHE A 461 2.97 2.47 29.08
C PHE A 461 2.69 0.98 29.37
N ASN A 462 3.68 0.23 29.87
CA ASN A 462 3.50 -1.19 30.21
C ASN A 462 2.48 -1.39 31.33
N ASN A 463 2.52 -0.55 32.37
CA ASN A 463 1.57 -0.61 33.48
C ASN A 463 0.16 -0.26 33.01
N ALA A 464 0.00 0.74 32.13
CA ALA A 464 -1.29 1.06 31.52
C ALA A 464 -1.81 -0.13 30.69
N PHE A 465 -0.96 -0.76 29.88
CA PHE A 465 -1.26 -1.95 29.09
C PHE A 465 -1.70 -3.13 29.97
N LEU A 466 -0.94 -3.43 31.04
CA LEU A 466 -1.24 -4.50 31.99
C LEU A 466 -2.51 -4.23 32.78
N ASN A 467 -2.68 -3.02 33.32
CA ASN A 467 -3.89 -2.61 34.04
C ASN A 467 -5.14 -2.67 33.15
N TYR A 468 -5.00 -2.29 31.88
CA TYR A 468 -6.08 -2.42 30.91
C TYR A 468 -6.43 -3.90 30.67
N HIS A 469 -5.41 -4.76 30.53
CA HIS A 469 -5.60 -6.20 30.41
C HIS A 469 -6.32 -6.78 31.63
N GLU A 470 -5.97 -6.35 32.84
CA GLU A 470 -6.67 -6.71 34.06
C GLU A 470 -8.12 -6.21 34.07
N SER A 471 -8.39 -5.01 33.56
CA SER A 471 -9.75 -4.48 33.41
C SER A 471 -10.60 -5.32 32.44
N LEU A 472 -10.01 -5.82 31.35
CA LEU A 472 -10.70 -6.73 30.43
C LEU A 472 -10.98 -8.10 31.06
N ASN A 473 -10.04 -8.61 31.85
CA ASN A 473 -10.17 -9.89 32.53
C ASN A 473 -11.09 -9.83 33.76
N GLY A 474 -11.20 -8.66 34.41
CA GLY A 474 -11.85 -8.50 35.71
C GLY A 474 -13.31 -8.02 35.68
N ALA A 475 -13.79 -7.38 34.60
CA ALA A 475 -15.07 -6.65 34.67
C ALA A 475 -16.09 -6.91 33.54
N GLN A 476 -15.71 -7.54 32.43
CA GLN A 476 -16.60 -7.68 31.27
C GLN A 476 -16.82 -9.17 30.93
N PRO A 477 -18.06 -9.68 30.97
CA PRO A 477 -18.38 -11.00 30.43
C PRO A 477 -17.83 -11.15 29.01
N ALA A 478 -17.34 -12.34 28.64
CA ALA A 478 -16.80 -12.61 27.31
C ALA A 478 -17.75 -12.20 26.17
N SER A 479 -19.06 -12.21 26.41
CA SER A 479 -20.09 -11.72 25.49
C SER A 479 -20.00 -10.22 25.20
N ILE A 480 -19.61 -9.39 26.16
CA ILE A 480 -19.43 -7.95 25.96
C ILE A 480 -18.14 -7.66 25.18
N ASN A 481 -17.08 -8.45 25.42
CA ASN A 481 -15.87 -8.39 24.58
C ASN A 481 -16.16 -8.81 23.13
N VAL A 482 -16.99 -9.85 22.93
CA VAL A 482 -17.49 -10.24 21.59
C VAL A 482 -18.38 -9.15 21.00
N TRP A 483 -19.23 -8.48 21.79
CA TRP A 483 -20.02 -7.35 21.30
C TRP A 483 -19.13 -6.18 20.86
N HIS A 484 -18.12 -5.83 21.66
CA HIS A 484 -17.15 -4.79 21.28
C HIS A 484 -16.39 -5.16 20.01
N LEU A 485 -16.02 -6.42 19.84
CA LEU A 485 -15.44 -7.00 18.62
C LEU A 485 -16.31 -6.85 17.37
N VAL A 486 -17.62 -6.61 17.53
CA VAL A 486 -18.60 -6.54 16.44
C VAL A 486 -19.05 -5.10 16.19
N THR A 487 -19.29 -4.29 17.23
CA THR A 487 -20.06 -3.03 17.10
C THR A 487 -19.50 -1.78 17.78
N SER A 488 -18.30 -1.81 18.40
CA SER A 488 -17.81 -0.70 19.26
C SER A 488 -17.32 0.56 18.51
N ALA A 489 -18.25 1.40 18.05
CA ALA A 489 -17.95 2.68 17.39
C ALA A 489 -17.00 3.66 18.15
N PRO A 490 -17.07 3.79 19.49
CA PRO A 490 -16.21 4.75 20.21
C PRO A 490 -14.76 4.27 20.33
N SER A 491 -14.52 2.95 20.36
CA SER A 491 -13.19 2.38 20.64
C SER A 491 -12.31 2.21 19.40
N TYR A 492 -12.87 2.30 18.18
CA TYR A 492 -12.13 2.02 16.94
C TYR A 492 -11.93 3.25 16.04
N GLY A 493 -11.76 4.44 16.62
CA GLY A 493 -11.35 5.63 15.85
C GLY A 493 -12.23 5.92 14.64
N GLY A 494 -13.56 5.94 14.82
CA GLY A 494 -14.51 6.26 13.75
C GLY A 494 -15.10 5.07 12.98
N ASN A 495 -14.64 3.84 13.22
CA ASN A 495 -15.26 2.63 12.65
C ASN A 495 -16.35 2.07 13.57
N ARG A 496 -17.59 1.96 13.06
CA ARG A 496 -18.74 1.40 13.82
C ARG A 496 -18.79 -0.13 13.84
N LEU A 497 -17.95 -0.79 13.06
CA LEU A 497 -17.94 -2.25 12.88
C LEU A 497 -16.55 -2.77 13.25
N GLY A 498 -16.51 -3.73 14.17
CA GLY A 498 -15.26 -4.35 14.60
C GLY A 498 -14.78 -5.47 13.66
N PRO A 499 -13.54 -5.93 13.81
CA PRO A 499 -12.91 -6.91 12.92
C PRO A 499 -13.65 -8.27 12.89
N LEU A 500 -14.29 -8.66 14.00
CA LEU A 500 -15.07 -9.91 14.05
C LEU A 500 -16.29 -9.84 13.14
N PHE A 501 -16.93 -8.67 13.02
CA PHE A 501 -18.06 -8.48 12.12
C PHE A 501 -17.65 -8.82 10.68
N PHE A 502 -16.53 -8.26 10.21
CA PHE A 502 -16.03 -8.54 8.85
C PHE A 502 -15.63 -10.00 8.64
N GLY A 503 -15.02 -10.64 9.64
CA GLY A 503 -14.72 -12.07 9.60
C GLY A 503 -15.98 -12.95 9.55
N MET A 504 -17.04 -12.56 10.25
CA MET A 504 -18.32 -13.28 10.29
C MET A 504 -19.13 -13.18 8.99
N ILE A 505 -18.94 -12.13 8.17
CA ILE A 505 -19.59 -12.01 6.86
C ILE A 505 -19.31 -13.24 5.98
N GLY A 506 -18.08 -13.76 6.03
CA GLY A 506 -17.72 -14.97 5.29
C GLY A 506 -18.51 -16.20 5.74
N PHE A 507 -18.74 -16.34 7.04
CA PHE A 507 -19.56 -17.42 7.60
C PHE A 507 -21.04 -17.25 7.27
N LEU A 508 -21.57 -16.03 7.31
CA LEU A 508 -22.94 -15.74 6.90
C LEU A 508 -23.16 -16.09 5.42
N ALA A 509 -22.20 -15.78 4.55
CA ALA A 509 -22.28 -16.12 3.12
C ALA A 509 -22.38 -17.64 2.86
N LEU A 510 -21.84 -18.49 3.74
CA LEU A 510 -22.00 -19.95 3.67
C LEU A 510 -23.44 -20.39 3.96
N ALA A 511 -24.15 -19.67 4.83
CA ALA A 511 -25.54 -19.98 5.21
C ALA A 511 -26.54 -19.64 4.09
N PHE A 512 -26.28 -18.57 3.33
CA PHE A 512 -27.26 -18.03 2.37
C PHE A 512 -27.07 -18.49 0.92
N ARG A 513 -25.97 -19.17 0.57
CA ARG A 513 -25.66 -19.48 -0.84
C ARG A 513 -25.27 -20.94 -1.07
N ARG A 514 -25.85 -21.54 -2.12
CA ARG A 514 -25.37 -22.80 -2.71
C ARG A 514 -24.05 -22.54 -3.45
N LEU A 515 -22.96 -22.49 -2.69
CA LEU A 515 -21.60 -22.42 -3.22
C LEU A 515 -21.12 -23.81 -3.66
N GLN A 516 -20.26 -23.86 -4.68
CA GLN A 516 -19.55 -25.09 -5.01
C GLN A 516 -18.64 -25.50 -3.85
N ARG A 517 -18.34 -26.80 -3.73
CA ARG A 517 -17.51 -27.31 -2.62
C ARG A 517 -16.16 -26.60 -2.50
N SER A 518 -15.49 -26.38 -3.63
CA SER A 518 -14.21 -25.66 -3.69
C SER A 518 -14.33 -24.20 -3.23
N GLU A 519 -15.41 -23.52 -3.57
CA GLU A 519 -15.69 -22.15 -3.12
C GLU A 519 -15.97 -22.10 -1.61
N LYS A 520 -16.72 -23.08 -1.07
CA LYS A 520 -16.97 -23.20 0.37
C LYS A 520 -15.68 -23.41 1.16
N GLU A 521 -14.80 -24.31 0.68
CA GLU A 521 -13.52 -24.59 1.32
C GLU A 521 -12.63 -23.34 1.35
N ARG A 522 -12.54 -22.60 0.23
CA ARG A 522 -11.83 -21.32 0.16
C ARG A 522 -12.44 -20.28 1.10
N LEU A 523 -13.76 -20.12 1.09
CA LEU A 523 -14.45 -19.14 1.93
C LEU A 523 -14.28 -19.44 3.42
N LEU A 524 -14.36 -20.72 3.83
CA LEU A 524 -14.11 -21.16 5.19
C LEU A 524 -12.68 -20.85 5.64
N LEU A 525 -11.70 -21.08 4.76
CA LEU A 525 -10.30 -20.76 5.04
C LEU A 525 -10.11 -19.25 5.29
N PHE A 526 -10.66 -18.40 4.42
CA PHE A 526 -10.56 -16.94 4.57
C PHE A 526 -11.32 -16.40 5.76
N ALA A 527 -12.52 -16.91 6.01
CA ALA A 527 -13.32 -16.53 7.16
C ALA A 527 -12.62 -16.96 8.45
N GLY A 528 -12.06 -18.18 8.49
CA GLY A 528 -11.28 -18.69 9.63
C GLY A 528 -10.02 -17.87 9.90
N ILE A 529 -9.21 -17.59 8.88
CA ILE A 529 -8.02 -16.73 9.00
C ILE A 529 -8.40 -15.33 9.48
N SER A 530 -9.44 -14.73 8.88
CA SER A 530 -9.89 -13.37 9.23
C SER A 530 -10.45 -13.29 10.65
N VAL A 531 -11.27 -14.24 11.07
CA VAL A 531 -11.80 -14.30 12.44
C VAL A 531 -10.67 -14.51 13.44
N PHE A 532 -9.77 -15.45 13.19
CA PHE A 532 -8.65 -15.72 14.09
C PHE A 532 -7.72 -14.51 14.21
N ALA A 533 -7.33 -13.90 13.08
CA ALA A 533 -6.52 -12.68 13.09
C ALA A 533 -7.23 -11.52 13.77
N GLY A 534 -8.54 -11.34 13.53
CA GLY A 534 -9.36 -10.28 14.14
C GLY A 534 -9.53 -10.47 15.65
N MET A 535 -9.70 -11.70 16.11
CA MET A 535 -9.77 -12.02 17.54
C MET A 535 -8.44 -11.72 18.24
N ILE A 536 -7.33 -12.20 17.68
CA ILE A 536 -6.01 -11.94 18.27
C ILE A 536 -5.70 -10.45 18.25
N TRP A 537 -5.94 -9.78 17.12
CA TRP A 537 -5.71 -8.34 17.02
C TRP A 537 -6.53 -7.58 18.06
N PHE A 538 -7.80 -7.92 18.27
CA PHE A 538 -8.62 -7.27 19.29
C PHE A 538 -8.07 -7.48 20.69
N TYR A 539 -7.71 -8.72 21.06
CA TYR A 539 -7.14 -8.98 22.37
C TYR A 539 -5.89 -8.13 22.64
N VAL A 540 -5.16 -7.76 21.59
CA VAL A 540 -3.95 -6.95 21.68
C VAL A 540 -4.22 -5.45 21.53
N SER A 541 -5.13 -5.06 20.63
CA SER A 541 -5.44 -3.66 20.34
C SER A 541 -6.26 -3.04 21.45
N VAL A 542 -7.06 -3.84 22.13
CA VAL A 542 -7.88 -3.38 23.25
C VAL A 542 -6.96 -3.12 24.44
N SER A 543 -5.86 -3.86 24.60
CA SER A 543 -4.82 -3.54 25.59
C SER A 543 -3.92 -2.35 25.25
N GLN A 544 -3.96 -1.81 24.02
CA GLN A 544 -3.21 -0.61 23.59
C GLN A 544 -4.07 0.65 23.71
#